data_AF-A0A967DDU0-F1
#
_entry.id   AF-A0A967DDU0-F1
#
_cell.length_a   1.000
_cell.length_b   1.000
_cell.length_c   1.000
_cell.angle_alpha   90.00
_cell.angle_beta   90.00
_cell.angle_gamma   90.00
#
_symmetry.space_group_name_H-M   'P 1'
#
loop_
_entity.id
_entity.type
_entity.pdbx_description
1 polymer ?
#
loop_
_entity_poly.entity_id
_entity_poly.type
_entity_poly.pdbx_seq_one_letter_code
_entity_poly.pdbx_strand_id
1 'polypeptide(L)'
;MVRSYSPILILCLAPALFGAPKTVWDGVYTSAQAERGQAAYTAQCARCHGDDHRGSGNVLIGAKFMQQWREDNLHNMYTILRDTMPRNAPRSLPDGTYLDIMAYLLKLNEFPVGKADLSLSETAGIMLVAKEGPAPVPDFALVTVTGCLGPMTGDNGTVTLASEPVRSRQPGKSVGDELKGALSKPEGKRKLSLMGVQYNNEGAESGHRGEIKGFLIRLPEGDKLNVTSMQTSADKCTP
;
A
#
# COMPACT_ATOMS: atom_id res chain seq x y z
N MET A 1 27.32 -26.65 -57.97
CA MET A 1 26.48 -25.59 -57.36
C MET A 1 26.70 -25.63 -55.85
N VAL A 2 27.48 -24.70 -55.30
CA VAL A 2 27.79 -24.63 -53.86
C VAL A 2 26.89 -23.54 -53.26
N ARG A 3 26.00 -23.92 -52.33
CA ARG A 3 25.03 -23.00 -51.69
C ARG A 3 25.71 -22.31 -50.49
N SER A 4 26.00 -21.03 -50.61
CA SER A 4 26.38 -20.16 -49.48
C SER A 4 25.17 -19.85 -48.61
N TYR A 5 25.26 -20.10 -47.31
CA TYR A 5 24.27 -19.66 -46.32
C TYR A 5 24.83 -18.47 -45.56
N SER A 6 24.15 -17.30 -45.65
CA SER A 6 24.42 -16.14 -44.80
C SER A 6 23.74 -16.34 -43.44
N PRO A 7 24.44 -16.15 -42.31
CA PRO A 7 23.81 -16.22 -41.00
C PRO A 7 23.04 -14.92 -40.71
N ILE A 8 21.75 -15.05 -40.45
CA ILE A 8 20.91 -13.97 -39.92
C ILE A 8 21.28 -13.75 -38.46
N LEU A 9 21.83 -12.58 -38.15
CA LEU A 9 22.14 -12.16 -36.79
C LEU A 9 20.84 -11.75 -36.08
N ILE A 10 20.32 -12.63 -35.22
CA ILE A 10 19.17 -12.32 -34.36
C ILE A 10 19.67 -11.48 -33.19
N LEU A 11 19.34 -10.18 -33.19
CA LEU A 11 19.58 -9.28 -32.07
C LEU A 11 18.56 -9.59 -30.97
N CYS A 12 18.95 -10.40 -29.99
CA CYS A 12 18.16 -10.63 -28.77
C CYS A 12 18.09 -9.32 -27.98
N LEU A 13 16.96 -8.62 -28.03
CA LEU A 13 16.60 -7.60 -27.04
C LEU A 13 16.44 -8.33 -25.69
N ALA A 14 17.41 -8.17 -24.79
CA ALA A 14 17.26 -8.62 -23.43
C ALA A 14 16.17 -7.78 -22.74
N PRO A 15 15.12 -8.39 -22.16
CA PRO A 15 14.13 -7.63 -21.40
C PRO A 15 14.80 -6.98 -20.19
N ALA A 16 14.50 -5.70 -19.96
CA ALA A 16 14.90 -5.00 -18.75
C ALA A 16 14.29 -5.74 -17.54
N LEU A 17 15.14 -6.39 -16.74
CA LEU A 17 14.77 -6.98 -15.47
C LEU A 17 14.44 -5.85 -14.50
N PHE A 18 13.16 -5.51 -14.35
CA PHE A 18 12.69 -4.75 -13.21
C PHE A 18 12.94 -5.61 -11.97
N GLY A 19 13.95 -5.23 -11.16
CA GLY A 19 14.26 -5.92 -9.91
C GLY A 19 13.03 -5.95 -8.99
N ALA A 20 12.89 -7.02 -8.22
CA ALA A 20 11.82 -7.14 -7.23
C ALA A 20 11.85 -5.91 -6.29
N PRO A 21 10.69 -5.35 -5.92
CA PRO A 21 10.63 -4.18 -5.04
C PRO A 21 11.29 -4.51 -3.69
N LYS A 22 12.03 -3.54 -3.13
CA LYS A 22 12.68 -3.65 -1.81
C LYS A 22 11.61 -3.88 -0.74
N THR A 23 11.91 -4.74 0.23
CA THR A 23 11.03 -5.06 1.34
C THR A 23 11.74 -4.86 2.68
N VAL A 24 10.97 -4.85 3.76
CA VAL A 24 11.49 -4.85 5.13
C VAL A 24 12.46 -6.01 5.44
N TRP A 25 12.43 -7.09 4.66
CA TRP A 25 13.34 -8.24 4.82
C TRP A 25 14.73 -8.01 4.23
N ASP A 26 14.96 -6.93 3.49
CA ASP A 26 16.27 -6.58 2.90
C ASP A 26 17.21 -5.89 3.89
N GLY A 27 16.87 -5.83 5.17
CA GLY A 27 17.66 -5.12 6.18
C GLY A 27 17.62 -3.62 5.94
N VAL A 28 16.50 -2.97 6.30
CA VAL A 28 16.23 -1.59 5.87
C VAL A 28 16.60 -0.51 6.89
N TYR A 29 17.09 -0.91 8.07
CA TYR A 29 17.43 -0.02 9.18
C TYR A 29 18.63 -0.60 9.97
N THR A 30 19.40 0.22 10.70
CA THR A 30 20.52 -0.28 11.51
C THR A 30 20.13 -0.58 12.96
N SER A 31 20.94 -1.38 13.67
CA SER A 31 20.75 -1.56 15.12
C SER A 31 20.85 -0.23 15.87
N ALA A 32 21.82 0.61 15.50
CA ALA A 32 22.01 1.92 16.13
C ALA A 32 20.78 2.83 15.94
N GLN A 33 20.16 2.80 14.76
CA GLN A 33 18.91 3.53 14.49
C GLN A 33 17.77 3.03 15.39
N ALA A 34 17.60 1.72 15.49
CA ALA A 34 16.58 1.13 16.36
C ALA A 34 16.84 1.39 17.86
N GLU A 35 18.09 1.48 18.30
CA GLU A 35 18.46 1.83 19.68
C GLU A 35 18.09 3.29 20.02
N ARG A 36 18.36 4.24 19.11
CA ARG A 36 17.84 5.62 19.25
C ARG A 36 16.32 5.63 19.28
N GLY A 37 15.70 4.83 18.43
CA GLY A 37 14.26 4.65 18.35
C GLY A 37 13.64 4.14 19.64
N GLN A 38 14.31 3.20 20.31
CA GLN A 38 13.88 2.68 21.61
C GLN A 38 13.85 3.80 22.66
N ALA A 39 14.92 4.59 22.77
CA ALA A 39 14.97 5.70 23.72
C ALA A 39 13.87 6.73 23.44
N ALA A 40 13.65 7.07 22.17
CA ALA A 40 12.57 7.97 21.76
C ALA A 40 11.17 7.39 22.04
N TYR A 41 10.96 6.10 21.79
CA TYR A 41 9.71 5.40 22.10
C TYR A 41 9.39 5.45 23.60
N THR A 42 10.36 5.14 24.46
CA THR A 42 10.18 5.20 25.91
C THR A 42 9.77 6.60 26.36
N ALA A 43 10.39 7.63 25.81
CA ALA A 43 10.10 9.02 26.17
C ALA A 43 8.72 9.51 25.65
N GLN A 44 8.30 9.09 24.46
CA GLN A 44 7.18 9.72 23.74
C GLN A 44 5.93 8.84 23.58
N CYS A 45 6.09 7.51 23.62
CA CYS A 45 5.08 6.55 23.17
C CYS A 45 4.62 5.58 24.28
N ALA A 46 5.54 5.15 25.14
CA ALA A 46 5.31 4.08 26.12
C ALA A 46 4.14 4.35 27.08
N ARG A 47 3.88 5.63 27.43
CA ARG A 47 2.74 6.02 28.27
C ARG A 47 1.38 5.51 27.76
N CYS A 48 1.21 5.38 26.44
CA CYS A 48 -0.03 4.93 25.82
C CYS A 48 0.08 3.53 25.20
N HIS A 49 1.25 3.18 24.67
CA HIS A 49 1.48 1.93 23.96
C HIS A 49 2.13 0.82 24.81
N GLY A 50 2.49 1.12 26.06
CA GLY A 50 3.09 0.20 27.02
C GLY A 50 4.57 -0.07 26.76
N ASP A 51 5.33 -0.37 27.80
CA ASP A 51 6.72 -0.82 27.67
C ASP A 51 6.80 -2.22 27.03
N ASP A 52 5.71 -2.99 27.10
CA ASP A 52 5.52 -4.29 26.46
C ASP A 52 4.94 -4.20 25.03
N HIS A 53 4.76 -2.97 24.53
CA HIS A 53 4.21 -2.64 23.21
C HIS A 53 2.81 -3.16 22.95
N ARG A 54 2.07 -3.55 24.00
CA ARG A 54 0.70 -4.08 23.91
C ARG A 54 -0.33 -3.06 24.33
N GLY A 55 0.01 -2.20 25.30
CA GLY A 55 -0.82 -1.08 25.76
C GLY A 55 -2.28 -1.46 26.04
N SER A 56 -3.18 -0.47 26.06
CA SER A 56 -4.63 -0.71 26.16
C SER A 56 -5.25 -1.12 24.81
N GLY A 57 -4.72 -2.17 24.17
CA GLY A 57 -5.22 -2.72 22.91
C GLY A 57 -4.58 -2.18 21.63
N ASN A 58 -3.75 -1.13 21.74
CA ASN A 58 -2.95 -0.56 20.64
C ASN A 58 -1.62 -1.31 20.45
N VAL A 59 -1.72 -2.62 20.23
CA VAL A 59 -0.58 -3.53 20.13
C VAL A 59 0.24 -3.19 18.88
N LEU A 60 1.54 -2.90 19.08
CA LEU A 60 2.47 -2.49 18.02
C LEU A 60 3.38 -3.63 17.53
N ILE A 61 3.13 -4.86 17.98
CA ILE A 61 3.94 -6.04 17.67
C ILE A 61 3.11 -7.23 17.19
N GLY A 62 3.75 -8.15 16.48
CA GLY A 62 3.21 -9.45 16.08
C GLY A 62 2.02 -9.36 15.12
N ALA A 63 1.05 -10.27 15.28
CA ALA A 63 -0.06 -10.44 14.33
C ALA A 63 -0.90 -9.16 14.13
N LYS A 64 -1.13 -8.38 15.18
CA LYS A 64 -1.87 -7.10 15.08
C LYS A 64 -1.09 -6.06 14.27
N PHE A 65 0.22 -5.97 14.49
CA PHE A 65 1.09 -5.13 13.66
C PHE A 65 1.03 -5.55 12.19
N MET A 66 1.18 -6.84 11.91
CA MET A 66 1.14 -7.35 10.54
C MET A 66 -0.23 -7.17 9.88
N GLN A 67 -1.33 -7.33 10.61
CA GLN A 67 -2.68 -7.02 10.10
C GLN A 67 -2.78 -5.54 9.72
N GLN A 68 -2.24 -4.66 10.56
CA GLN A 68 -2.30 -3.23 10.34
C GLN A 68 -1.40 -2.77 9.20
N TRP A 69 -0.24 -3.40 8.96
CA TRP A 69 0.79 -2.84 8.08
C TRP A 69 1.16 -3.65 6.85
N ARG A 70 0.84 -4.95 6.77
CA ARG A 70 1.23 -5.74 5.60
C ARG A 70 0.63 -5.18 4.30
N GLU A 71 1.34 -5.39 3.20
CA GLU A 71 1.00 -4.89 1.86
C GLU A 71 0.84 -3.36 1.80
N ASP A 72 1.59 -2.67 2.66
CA ASP A 72 1.72 -1.23 2.67
C ASP A 72 3.21 -0.85 2.59
N ASN A 73 3.51 0.40 2.24
CA ASN A 73 4.88 0.89 2.26
C ASN A 73 5.22 1.57 3.61
N LEU A 74 6.52 1.68 3.90
CA LEU A 74 6.97 2.34 5.13
C LEU A 74 6.66 3.84 5.16
N HIS A 75 6.44 4.49 4.00
CA HIS A 75 6.09 5.91 3.96
C HIS A 75 4.71 6.18 4.57
N ASN A 76 3.75 5.29 4.34
CA ASN A 76 2.43 5.38 4.94
C ASN A 76 2.48 5.15 6.45
N MET A 77 3.32 4.22 6.92
CA MET A 77 3.60 4.04 8.34
C MET A 77 4.23 5.28 8.96
N TYR A 78 5.27 5.82 8.33
CA TYR A 78 5.91 7.08 8.73
C TYR A 78 4.91 8.23 8.81
N THR A 79 4.04 8.38 7.81
CA THR A 79 3.03 9.45 7.78
C THR A 79 2.06 9.33 8.94
N ILE A 80 1.58 8.13 9.24
CA ILE A 80 0.71 7.90 10.40
C ILE A 80 1.44 8.20 11.71
N LEU A 81 2.69 7.76 11.88
CA LEU A 81 3.49 8.08 13.05
C LEU A 81 3.64 9.60 13.21
N ARG A 82 4.05 10.30 12.15
CA ARG A 82 4.28 11.75 12.17
C ARG A 82 3.00 12.56 12.42
N ASP A 83 1.91 12.21 11.73
CA ASP A 83 0.71 13.05 11.66
C ASP A 83 -0.31 12.75 12.76
N THR A 84 -0.16 11.62 13.46
CA THR A 84 -1.11 11.23 14.51
C THR A 84 -0.46 10.95 15.85
N MET A 85 0.88 10.82 15.90
CA MET A 85 1.62 10.58 17.13
C MET A 85 2.64 11.71 17.41
N PRO A 86 2.99 11.92 18.70
CA PRO A 86 2.23 11.49 19.88
C PRO A 86 0.79 12.02 19.85
N ARG A 87 -0.19 11.26 20.35
CA ARG A 87 -1.63 11.59 20.23
C ARG A 87 -1.98 13.01 20.71
N ASN A 88 -1.28 13.51 21.73
CA ASN A 88 -1.48 14.83 22.31
C ASN A 88 -0.59 15.93 21.70
N ALA A 89 0.36 15.57 20.83
CA ALA A 89 1.25 16.50 20.17
C ALA A 89 1.65 15.98 18.76
N PRO A 90 0.71 15.80 17.82
CA PRO A 90 1.07 15.32 16.48
C PRO A 90 2.08 16.25 15.80
N ARG A 91 3.00 15.68 15.01
CA ARG A 91 4.07 16.41 14.31
C ARG A 91 5.04 17.19 15.22
N SER A 92 5.12 16.86 16.51
CA SER A 92 5.98 17.56 17.45
C SER A 92 7.45 17.13 17.44
N LEU A 93 7.76 15.96 16.88
CA LEU A 93 9.12 15.42 16.83
C LEU A 93 9.78 15.68 15.46
N PRO A 94 11.11 15.76 15.39
CA PRO A 94 11.83 15.79 14.12
C PRO A 94 11.60 14.51 13.29
N ASP A 95 11.62 14.63 11.97
CA ASP A 95 11.46 13.51 11.03
C ASP A 95 12.39 12.33 11.33
N GLY A 96 13.66 12.62 11.65
CA GLY A 96 14.65 11.60 12.04
C GLY A 96 14.25 10.81 13.28
N THR A 97 13.58 11.44 14.25
CA THR A 97 13.08 10.76 15.45
C THR A 97 11.92 9.81 15.11
N TYR A 98 11.03 10.18 14.19
CA TYR A 98 9.99 9.25 13.72
C TYR A 98 10.58 8.07 12.94
N LEU A 99 11.61 8.29 12.13
CA LEU A 99 12.33 7.21 11.43
C LEU A 99 13.03 6.27 12.42
N ASP A 100 13.68 6.82 13.45
CA ASP A 100 14.30 6.03 14.52
C ASP A 100 13.24 5.18 15.26
N ILE A 101 12.11 5.77 15.66
CA ILE A 101 10.99 5.03 16.29
C ILE A 101 10.46 3.94 15.35
N MET A 102 10.29 4.23 14.06
CA MET A 102 9.85 3.23 13.08
C MET A 102 10.85 2.08 12.97
N ALA A 103 12.15 2.35 12.93
CA ALA A 103 13.20 1.33 12.93
C ALA A 103 13.14 0.44 14.19
N TYR A 104 12.86 1.04 15.35
CA TYR A 104 12.64 0.28 16.58
C TYR A 104 11.41 -0.63 16.49
N LEU A 105 10.29 -0.15 15.96
CA LEU A 105 9.10 -0.98 15.73
C LEU A 105 9.38 -2.12 14.74
N LEU A 106 10.20 -1.89 13.71
CA LEU A 106 10.62 -2.94 12.79
C LEU A 106 11.47 -4.01 13.51
N LYS A 107 12.40 -3.59 14.38
CA LYS A 107 13.20 -4.50 15.23
C LYS A 107 12.34 -5.36 16.15
N LEU A 108 11.35 -4.75 16.82
CA LEU A 108 10.41 -5.48 17.69
C LEU A 108 9.55 -6.51 16.94
N ASN A 109 9.37 -6.31 15.63
CA ASN A 109 8.65 -7.23 14.74
C ASN A 109 9.61 -8.16 13.96
N GLU A 110 10.84 -8.32 14.44
CA GLU A 110 11.82 -9.31 13.97
C GLU A 110 12.29 -9.12 12.52
N PHE A 111 12.09 -7.94 11.93
CA PHE A 111 12.68 -7.62 10.63
C PHE A 111 14.19 -7.46 10.77
N PRO A 112 15.00 -7.98 9.83
CA PRO A 112 16.45 -7.98 9.94
C PRO A 112 17.03 -6.57 9.92
N VAL A 113 18.20 -6.41 10.55
CA VAL A 113 18.99 -5.19 10.47
C VAL A 113 19.79 -5.13 9.18
N GLY A 114 20.00 -3.92 8.67
CA GLY A 114 20.81 -3.58 7.52
C GLY A 114 22.10 -2.86 7.87
N LYS A 115 22.70 -2.26 6.84
CA LYS A 115 23.99 -1.54 6.91
C LYS A 115 23.87 -0.02 6.92
N ALA A 116 22.71 0.51 6.55
CA ALA A 116 22.45 1.95 6.45
C ALA A 116 21.17 2.30 7.20
N ASP A 117 21.13 3.51 7.77
CA ASP A 117 19.95 4.02 8.45
C ASP A 117 18.83 4.23 7.43
N LEU A 118 17.61 3.85 7.80
CA LEU A 118 16.41 4.08 7.02
C LEU A 118 16.22 5.59 6.82
N SER A 119 16.24 6.03 5.56
CA SER A 119 16.00 7.42 5.20
C SER A 119 14.55 7.66 4.74
N LEU A 120 14.03 8.87 4.94
CA LEU A 120 12.67 9.22 4.52
C LEU A 120 12.44 8.99 3.02
N SER A 121 13.43 9.33 2.18
CA SER A 121 13.35 9.18 0.73
C SER A 121 13.19 7.75 0.24
N GLU A 122 13.66 6.76 1.01
CA GLU A 122 13.55 5.35 0.64
C GLU A 122 12.21 4.72 1.06
N THR A 123 11.54 5.29 2.06
CA THR A 123 10.36 4.67 2.70
C THR A 123 9.23 4.34 1.71
N ALA A 124 9.04 5.13 0.67
CA ALA A 124 7.99 4.92 -0.32
C ALA A 124 8.24 3.68 -1.21
N GLY A 125 9.50 3.29 -1.37
CA GLY A 125 9.90 2.13 -2.18
C GLY A 125 10.10 0.84 -1.37
N ILE A 126 9.85 0.87 -0.06
CA ILE A 126 10.04 -0.29 0.83
C ILE A 126 8.68 -0.83 1.26
N MET A 127 8.36 -2.04 0.81
CA MET A 127 7.12 -2.73 1.17
C MET A 127 7.27 -3.50 2.49
N LEU A 128 6.25 -3.42 3.33
CA LEU A 128 6.11 -4.23 4.53
C LEU A 128 5.28 -5.46 4.19
N VAL A 129 5.92 -6.62 4.20
CA VAL A 129 5.32 -7.92 3.82
C VAL A 129 5.67 -8.98 4.86
N ALA A 130 4.91 -10.06 4.88
CA ALA A 130 5.23 -11.22 5.73
C ALA A 130 6.49 -11.93 5.22
N LYS A 131 7.05 -12.84 6.02
CA LYS A 131 8.29 -13.56 5.68
C LYS A 131 8.11 -14.45 4.45
N GLU A 132 6.89 -14.90 4.23
CA GLU A 132 6.45 -15.70 3.09
C GLU A 132 6.39 -14.86 1.79
N GLY A 133 6.55 -13.55 1.88
CA GLY A 133 6.49 -12.60 0.78
C GLY A 133 5.16 -11.86 0.67
N PRO A 134 4.95 -11.12 -0.43
CA PRO A 134 3.71 -10.42 -0.70
C PRO A 134 2.51 -11.38 -0.75
N ALA A 135 1.42 -11.00 -0.09
CA ALA A 135 0.17 -11.73 -0.08
C ALA A 135 -0.99 -10.80 -0.49
N PRO A 136 -2.17 -11.35 -0.84
CA PRO A 136 -3.33 -10.50 -1.09
C PRO A 136 -3.70 -9.65 0.14
N VAL A 137 -4.09 -8.39 -0.11
CA VAL A 137 -4.48 -7.44 0.95
C VAL A 137 -5.61 -8.02 1.82
N PRO A 138 -5.54 -7.92 3.16
CA PRO A 138 -6.55 -8.49 4.06
C PRO A 138 -7.98 -8.07 3.76
N ASP A 139 -8.93 -8.92 4.17
CA ASP A 139 -10.33 -8.57 4.27
C ASP A 139 -10.53 -7.34 5.19
N PHE A 140 -11.53 -6.52 4.87
CA PHE A 140 -11.84 -5.23 5.48
C PHE A 140 -10.72 -4.18 5.46
N ALA A 141 -9.64 -4.40 4.70
CA ALA A 141 -8.68 -3.34 4.46
C ALA A 141 -9.28 -2.29 3.53
N LEU A 142 -9.03 -1.01 3.83
CA LEU A 142 -9.25 0.06 2.89
C LEU A 142 -8.26 -0.11 1.72
N VAL A 143 -8.79 -0.13 0.50
CA VAL A 143 -8.04 -0.33 -0.73
C VAL A 143 -8.43 0.68 -1.79
N THR A 144 -7.51 0.92 -2.70
CA THR A 144 -7.76 1.55 -3.99
C THR A 144 -7.72 0.48 -5.07
N VAL A 145 -8.70 0.52 -5.97
CA VAL A 145 -8.77 -0.27 -7.19
C VAL A 145 -8.98 0.68 -8.36
N THR A 146 -8.35 0.41 -9.51
CA THR A 146 -8.70 1.07 -10.76
C THR A 146 -9.29 0.07 -11.75
N GLY A 147 -10.17 0.54 -12.62
CA GLY A 147 -10.81 -0.31 -13.61
C GLY A 147 -11.94 0.39 -14.34
N CYS A 148 -12.68 -0.37 -15.12
CA CYS A 148 -13.79 0.11 -15.92
C CYS A 148 -15.09 0.11 -15.12
N LEU A 149 -15.67 1.29 -14.90
CA LEU A 149 -16.92 1.41 -14.18
C LEU A 149 -18.07 0.91 -15.03
N GLY A 150 -18.73 -0.13 -14.55
CA GLY A 150 -19.95 -0.67 -15.15
C GLY A 150 -21.21 0.10 -14.71
N PRO A 151 -22.39 -0.45 -15.01
CA PRO A 151 -23.65 0.12 -14.56
C PRO A 151 -23.72 0.21 -13.03
N MET A 152 -24.29 1.32 -12.56
CA MET A 152 -24.61 1.56 -11.14
C MET A 152 -26.14 1.63 -11.01
N THR A 153 -26.72 0.87 -10.09
CA THR A 153 -28.17 0.78 -9.90
C THR A 153 -28.49 0.75 -8.41
N GLY A 154 -29.14 1.82 -7.94
CA GLY A 154 -29.33 2.05 -6.51
C GLY A 154 -27.98 2.11 -5.81
N ASP A 155 -27.81 1.29 -4.78
CA ASP A 155 -26.58 1.24 -3.99
C ASP A 155 -25.51 0.28 -4.53
N ASN A 156 -25.79 -0.40 -5.65
CA ASN A 156 -24.91 -1.41 -6.22
C ASN A 156 -24.22 -0.92 -7.50
N GLY A 157 -23.04 -1.45 -7.77
CA GLY A 157 -22.32 -1.21 -9.01
C GLY A 157 -21.39 -2.36 -9.37
N THR A 158 -20.73 -2.23 -10.51
CA THR A 158 -19.70 -3.20 -10.94
C THR A 158 -18.49 -2.47 -11.47
N VAL A 159 -17.31 -3.09 -11.29
CA VAL A 159 -16.09 -2.68 -11.99
C VAL A 159 -15.52 -3.90 -12.71
N THR A 160 -15.22 -3.74 -14.00
CA THR A 160 -14.54 -4.71 -14.85
C THR A 160 -13.10 -4.27 -15.09
N LEU A 161 -12.26 -5.18 -15.60
CA LEU A 161 -10.83 -4.91 -15.83
C LEU A 161 -10.15 -4.33 -14.58
N ALA A 162 -10.64 -4.74 -13.41
CA ALA A 162 -10.23 -4.19 -12.13
C ALA A 162 -8.81 -4.64 -11.82
N SER A 163 -7.98 -3.70 -11.41
CA SER A 163 -6.64 -3.92 -10.88
C SER A 163 -6.68 -4.78 -9.63
N GLU A 164 -5.54 -5.34 -9.23
CA GLU A 164 -5.43 -5.87 -7.87
C GLU A 164 -5.70 -4.76 -6.84
N PRO A 165 -6.44 -5.05 -5.75
CA PRO A 165 -6.60 -4.13 -4.65
C PRO A 165 -5.25 -3.77 -4.04
N VAL A 166 -4.96 -2.47 -4.00
CA VAL A 166 -3.77 -1.93 -3.34
C VAL A 166 -4.21 -1.23 -2.08
N ARG A 167 -3.54 -1.48 -0.96
CA ARG A 167 -3.88 -0.86 0.32
C ARG A 167 -3.85 0.67 0.22
N SER A 168 -4.85 1.30 0.83
CA SER A 168 -4.94 2.75 0.98
C SER A 168 -5.20 3.12 2.43
N ARG A 169 -4.78 4.33 2.82
CA ARG A 169 -5.04 4.91 4.14
C ARG A 169 -6.02 6.08 4.08
N GLN A 170 -6.40 6.51 2.88
CA GLN A 170 -7.26 7.67 2.64
C GLN A 170 -8.58 7.21 2.00
N PRO A 171 -9.73 7.35 2.68
CA PRO A 171 -11.00 6.86 2.16
C PRO A 171 -11.56 7.74 1.03
N GLY A 172 -11.14 9.00 0.98
CA GLY A 172 -11.55 9.97 -0.05
C GLY A 172 -10.77 9.84 -1.36
N LYS A 173 -11.27 10.53 -2.38
CA LYS A 173 -10.71 10.59 -3.74
C LYS A 173 -9.22 10.91 -3.70
N SER A 174 -8.41 10.17 -4.46
CA SER A 174 -7.01 10.54 -4.66
C SER A 174 -6.92 11.86 -5.42
N VAL A 175 -5.84 12.61 -5.18
CA VAL A 175 -5.54 13.86 -5.89
C VAL A 175 -4.09 13.88 -6.34
N GLY A 176 -3.76 14.76 -7.29
CA GLY A 176 -2.38 14.99 -7.72
C GLY A 176 -1.69 13.70 -8.19
N ASP A 177 -0.52 13.42 -7.62
CA ASP A 177 0.32 12.30 -8.05
C ASP A 177 -0.22 10.92 -7.59
N GLU A 178 -1.00 10.87 -6.50
CA GLU A 178 -1.68 9.63 -6.08
C GLU A 178 -2.68 9.19 -7.16
N LEU A 179 -3.51 10.13 -7.64
CA LEU A 179 -4.49 9.85 -8.69
C LEU A 179 -3.82 9.48 -10.02
N LYS A 180 -2.79 10.23 -10.42
CA LYS A 180 -2.01 9.91 -11.63
C LYS A 180 -1.40 8.51 -11.53
N GLY A 181 -0.79 8.18 -10.39
CA GLY A 181 -0.17 6.88 -10.16
C GLY A 181 -1.18 5.74 -10.08
N ALA A 182 -2.40 5.98 -9.59
CA ALA A 182 -3.48 4.99 -9.60
C ALA A 182 -3.95 4.70 -11.03
N LEU A 183 -4.22 5.75 -11.81
CA LEU A 183 -4.76 5.65 -13.18
C LEU A 183 -3.71 5.20 -14.21
N SER A 184 -2.41 5.44 -13.97
CA SER A 184 -1.34 4.99 -14.86
C SER A 184 -1.05 3.48 -14.78
N LYS A 185 -1.60 2.78 -13.78
CA LYS A 185 -1.42 1.32 -13.67
C LYS A 185 -2.09 0.63 -14.87
N PRO A 186 -1.58 -0.50 -15.37
CA PRO A 186 -2.27 -1.27 -16.39
C PRO A 186 -3.65 -1.72 -15.92
N GLU A 187 -4.55 -1.95 -16.87
CA GLU A 187 -5.84 -2.57 -16.58
C GLU A 187 -5.63 -3.97 -16.01
N GLY A 188 -6.47 -4.34 -15.04
CA GLY A 188 -6.45 -5.67 -14.47
C GLY A 188 -7.36 -6.62 -15.23
N LYS A 189 -7.59 -7.79 -14.63
CA LYS A 189 -8.38 -8.88 -15.24
C LYS A 189 -9.60 -9.24 -14.41
N ARG A 190 -9.84 -8.52 -13.31
CA ARG A 190 -10.82 -8.87 -12.30
C ARG A 190 -12.16 -8.21 -12.59
N LYS A 191 -13.21 -8.79 -12.02
CA LYS A 191 -14.52 -8.16 -11.85
C LYS A 191 -14.80 -8.06 -10.36
N LEU A 192 -15.22 -6.89 -9.89
CA LEU A 192 -15.65 -6.69 -8.51
C LEU A 192 -17.07 -6.14 -8.49
N SER A 193 -17.83 -6.53 -7.46
CA SER A 193 -19.11 -5.90 -7.17
C SER A 193 -18.90 -4.76 -6.19
N LEU A 194 -19.66 -3.68 -6.38
CA LEU A 194 -19.62 -2.50 -5.53
C LEU A 194 -20.92 -2.43 -4.72
N MET A 195 -20.80 -2.02 -3.46
CA MET A 195 -21.92 -1.64 -2.58
C MET A 195 -21.62 -0.28 -1.94
N GLY A 196 -22.61 0.41 -1.39
CA GLY A 196 -22.43 1.76 -0.86
C GLY A 196 -22.24 2.80 -1.97
N VAL A 197 -22.63 2.52 -3.21
CA VAL A 197 -22.35 3.38 -4.36
C VAL A 197 -23.19 4.65 -4.34
N GLN A 198 -24.45 4.59 -3.87
CA GLN A 198 -25.44 5.65 -4.04
C GLN A 198 -24.98 7.02 -3.50
N TYR A 199 -24.15 6.99 -2.46
CA TYR A 199 -23.67 8.20 -1.78
C TYR A 199 -22.19 8.48 -2.02
N ASN A 200 -21.47 7.58 -2.71
CA ASN A 200 -20.01 7.64 -2.85
C ASN A 200 -19.55 7.68 -4.32
N ASN A 201 -20.46 7.89 -5.26
CA ASN A 201 -20.21 7.91 -6.71
C ASN A 201 -20.07 9.31 -7.31
N GLU A 202 -19.94 10.35 -6.50
CA GLU A 202 -19.80 11.72 -7.01
C GLU A 202 -18.59 11.81 -7.96
N GLY A 203 -18.81 12.22 -9.22
CA GLY A 203 -17.75 12.33 -10.23
C GLY A 203 -17.33 10.98 -10.83
N ALA A 204 -18.11 9.92 -10.64
CA ALA A 204 -17.92 8.63 -11.27
C ALA A 204 -18.96 8.39 -12.38
N GLU A 205 -18.49 8.05 -13.58
CA GLU A 205 -19.33 7.82 -14.76
C GLU A 205 -19.19 6.38 -15.27
N SER A 206 -20.31 5.70 -15.55
CA SER A 206 -20.30 4.38 -16.17
C SER A 206 -19.73 4.44 -17.59
N GLY A 207 -18.98 3.40 -17.98
CA GLY A 207 -18.29 3.32 -19.28
C GLY A 207 -16.93 4.03 -19.31
N HIS A 208 -16.53 4.66 -18.21
CA HIS A 208 -15.22 5.30 -18.06
C HIS A 208 -14.31 4.50 -17.15
N ARG A 209 -13.01 4.65 -17.39
CA ARG A 209 -12.01 4.18 -16.46
C ARG A 209 -12.07 5.04 -15.19
N GLY A 210 -11.97 4.41 -14.03
CA GLY A 210 -12.05 5.11 -12.77
C GLY A 210 -11.19 4.53 -11.68
N GLU A 211 -11.07 5.32 -10.61
CA GLU A 211 -10.55 4.94 -9.32
C GLU A 211 -11.72 4.71 -8.35
N ILE A 212 -11.64 3.61 -7.62
CA ILE A 212 -12.57 3.21 -6.57
C ILE A 212 -11.76 3.03 -5.31
N LYS A 213 -12.16 3.71 -4.23
CA LYS A 213 -11.69 3.39 -2.88
C LYS A 213 -12.80 2.78 -2.07
N GLY A 214 -12.45 1.81 -1.23
CA GLY A 214 -13.43 1.13 -0.39
C GLY A 214 -12.81 0.05 0.48
N PHE A 215 -13.62 -0.48 1.39
CA PHE A 215 -13.23 -1.62 2.19
C PHE A 215 -13.43 -2.91 1.39
N LEU A 216 -12.35 -3.68 1.26
CA LEU A 216 -12.36 -4.98 0.58
C LEU A 216 -13.18 -5.99 1.37
N ILE A 217 -14.09 -6.71 0.69
CA ILE A 217 -14.85 -7.82 1.26
C ILE A 217 -14.59 -9.04 0.38
N ARG A 218 -13.90 -10.05 0.91
CA ARG A 218 -13.57 -11.28 0.19
C ARG A 218 -14.64 -12.33 0.41
N LEU A 219 -15.27 -12.81 -0.67
CA LEU A 219 -16.34 -13.80 -0.61
C LEU A 219 -16.04 -14.97 -1.56
N PRO A 220 -16.55 -16.19 -1.28
CA PRO A 220 -16.37 -17.34 -2.17
C PRO A 220 -16.86 -17.09 -3.60
N GLU A 221 -17.94 -16.31 -3.76
CA GLU A 221 -18.52 -15.94 -5.06
C GLU A 221 -17.79 -14.79 -5.79
N GLY A 222 -16.81 -14.16 -5.13
CA GLY A 222 -16.03 -13.05 -5.66
C GLY A 222 -15.97 -11.84 -4.74
N ASP A 223 -14.85 -11.11 -4.82
CA ASP A 223 -14.59 -9.94 -4.00
C ASP A 223 -15.59 -8.80 -4.28
N LYS A 224 -15.94 -8.08 -3.22
CA LYS A 224 -16.74 -6.85 -3.24
C LYS A 224 -15.96 -5.69 -2.63
N LEU A 225 -16.37 -4.48 -2.96
CA LEU A 225 -15.92 -3.26 -2.28
C LEU A 225 -17.11 -2.54 -1.66
N ASN A 226 -17.03 -2.28 -0.36
CA ASN A 226 -17.86 -1.27 0.28
C ASN A 226 -17.23 0.10 0.02
N VAL A 227 -17.81 0.82 -0.93
CA VAL A 227 -17.23 2.02 -1.52
C VAL A 227 -17.21 3.17 -0.52
N THR A 228 -16.09 3.87 -0.44
CA THR A 228 -15.93 5.12 0.33
C THR A 228 -15.77 6.33 -0.58
N SER A 229 -15.25 6.15 -1.80
CA SER A 229 -15.24 7.19 -2.82
C SER A 229 -14.95 6.59 -4.20
N MET A 230 -15.43 7.26 -5.24
CA MET A 230 -15.16 6.90 -6.63
C MET A 230 -14.96 8.16 -7.46
N GLN A 231 -14.19 8.04 -8.55
CA GLN A 231 -14.04 9.08 -9.57
C GLN A 231 -13.59 8.46 -10.89
N THR A 232 -13.87 9.12 -12.01
CA THR A 232 -13.42 8.69 -13.34
C THR A 232 -12.29 9.54 -13.90
N SER A 233 -11.46 8.94 -14.74
CA SER A 233 -10.59 9.67 -15.66
C SER A 233 -11.37 10.06 -16.92
N ALA A 234 -10.75 10.86 -17.79
CA ALA A 234 -11.30 11.17 -19.10
C ALA A 234 -11.34 9.95 -20.04
N ASP A 235 -10.63 8.87 -19.71
CA ASP A 235 -10.48 7.70 -20.57
C ASP A 235 -11.77 6.87 -20.56
N LYS A 236 -12.27 6.58 -21.77
CA LYS A 236 -13.36 5.64 -21.94
C LYS A 236 -12.83 4.22 -21.92
N CYS A 237 -13.62 3.32 -21.37
CA CYS A 237 -13.35 1.90 -21.47
C CYS A 237 -13.57 1.44 -22.90
N THR A 238 -12.59 0.72 -23.43
CA THR A 238 -12.75 0.08 -24.74
C THR A 238 -13.71 -1.12 -24.57
N PRO A 239 -14.69 -1.31 -25.47
CA PRO A 239 -15.60 -2.46 -25.44
C PRO A 239 -14.88 -3.81 -25.47
#